data_AF-A0A958RQW1-F1
#
_entry.id   AF-A0A958RQW1-F1
#
_cell.length_a   1.000
_cell.length_b   1.000
_cell.length_c   1.000
_cell.angle_alpha   90.00
_cell.angle_beta   90.00
_cell.angle_gamma   90.00
#
_symmetry.space_group_name_H-M   'P 1'
#
loop_
_entity.id
_entity.type
_entity.pdbx_description
1 polymer ?
#
loop_
_entity_poly.entity_id
_entity_poly.type
_entity_poly.pdbx_seq_one_letter_code
_entity_poly.pdbx_strand_id
1 'polypeptide(L)'
;MEEKGFIYRTNKHYGPLCFDEIKDLISQGLISTRHYFWQPGMNEWTKIGEIESFRAYANIADKDLTDDEFESKLRLDLRFINRNKPIFLEDIKVENINKALNNNVESNSTDVSEPLSTPWWKLLFEEFKANRNFQIGSALLFVFIIAVSLFGSKKPSYSFPELNSKDMKYLESAPGKSLLFSGPKLHLLLKSSGSARPIIFIGTNIEVGETLLLKLTGIPETLIGAHTVNFQIKKQLTDNIIKVEELFLTNGKPLPQGEYKIDVSCISCTFDKKNIFSNQMFNGVSPQDVNYLSQLNVYHAELRESANTELIELTQIIEALESQLKSAITNYRKLYGYRWTQYSKEWMGLQKPIMDAFQELDNPEFFNKLYYNQLYMNMREIGQRLVELNQYQNSEDKKNDVIKDYYKAIEEKISSTRKKLDHMKSQFINSSGMPPRKEM
;
A
#
# COMPACT_ATOMS: atom_id res chain seq x y z
N MET A 1 15.65 16.20 -18.29
CA MET A 1 16.15 15.91 -16.92
C MET A 1 16.49 17.26 -16.31
N GLU A 2 16.02 17.55 -15.11
CA GLU A 2 16.40 18.78 -14.41
C GLU A 2 17.90 18.74 -14.09
N GLU A 3 18.61 19.82 -14.40
CA GLU A 3 20.02 19.96 -14.03
C GLU A 3 20.14 20.01 -12.51
N LYS A 4 20.96 19.11 -11.96
CA LYS A 4 21.25 19.05 -10.53
C LYS A 4 22.70 19.39 -10.28
N GLY A 5 22.97 20.15 -9.23
CA GLY A 5 24.32 20.51 -8.82
C GLY A 5 24.55 20.38 -7.32
N PHE A 6 25.75 20.77 -6.92
CA PHE A 6 26.27 20.68 -5.57
C PHE A 6 26.80 22.05 -5.15
N ILE A 7 26.68 22.36 -3.87
CA ILE A 7 27.24 23.58 -3.26
C ILE A 7 28.40 23.18 -2.37
N TYR A 8 29.52 23.87 -2.48
CA TYR A 8 30.67 23.71 -1.60
C TYR A 8 30.76 24.88 -0.61
N ARG A 9 30.70 24.54 0.67
CA ARG A 9 30.75 25.48 1.80
C ARG A 9 31.45 24.82 2.99
N THR A 10 32.35 25.56 3.64
CA THR A 10 33.09 25.12 4.84
C THR A 10 33.70 23.72 4.75
N ASN A 11 34.35 23.42 3.62
CA ASN A 11 34.98 22.13 3.34
C ASN A 11 34.01 20.94 3.29
N LYS A 12 32.73 21.20 3.05
CA LYS A 12 31.69 20.19 2.82
C LYS A 12 30.95 20.48 1.52
N HIS A 13 30.38 19.42 0.95
CA HIS A 13 29.61 19.46 -0.29
C HIS A 13 28.15 19.14 0.05
N TYR A 14 27.21 19.92 -0.46
CA TYR A 14 25.77 19.77 -0.23
C TYR A 14 25.07 19.54 -1.57
N GLY A 15 24.30 18.47 -1.69
CA GLY A 15 23.55 18.11 -2.90
C GLY A 15 23.34 16.61 -3.08
N PRO A 16 22.76 16.16 -4.22
CA PRO A 16 22.41 16.96 -5.40
C PRO A 16 21.14 17.80 -5.22
N LEU A 17 21.19 19.09 -5.57
CA LEU A 17 20.08 20.05 -5.52
C LEU A 17 19.69 20.50 -6.93
N CYS A 18 18.40 20.74 -7.18
CA CYS A 18 17.95 21.38 -8.41
C CYS A 18 18.16 22.91 -8.36
N PHE A 19 18.10 23.55 -9.52
CA PHE A 19 18.38 24.99 -9.65
C PHE A 19 17.45 25.87 -8.80
N ASP A 20 16.18 25.48 -8.66
CA ASP A 20 15.20 26.26 -7.89
C ASP A 20 15.42 26.13 -6.38
N GLU A 21 15.82 24.96 -5.89
CA GLU A 21 16.24 24.77 -4.49
C GLU A 21 17.42 25.68 -4.14
N ILE A 22 18.37 25.84 -5.06
CA ILE A 22 19.53 26.71 -4.85
C ILE A 22 19.11 28.18 -4.81
N LYS A 23 18.19 28.63 -5.69
CA LYS A 23 17.62 29.98 -5.62
C LYS A 23 16.93 30.23 -4.29
N ASP A 24 16.17 29.27 -3.80
CA ASP A 24 15.48 29.37 -2.51
C ASP A 24 16.49 29.52 -1.37
N LEU A 25 17.54 28.70 -1.34
CA LEU A 25 18.62 28.80 -0.34
C LEU A 25 19.33 30.17 -0.40
N ILE A 26 19.55 30.75 -1.59
CA ILE A 26 20.13 32.09 -1.74
C ILE A 26 19.16 33.15 -1.22
N SER A 27 17.89 33.07 -1.59
CA SER A 27 16.86 34.04 -1.19
C SER A 27 16.64 34.10 0.33
N GLN A 28 16.82 32.96 1.01
CA GLN A 28 16.73 32.82 2.46
C GLN A 28 18.01 33.27 3.19
N GLY A 29 19.07 33.63 2.45
CA GLY A 29 20.38 33.98 3.01
C GLY A 29 21.10 32.79 3.64
N LEU A 30 20.74 31.56 3.29
CA LEU A 30 21.41 30.35 3.77
C LEU A 30 22.74 30.14 3.05
N ILE A 31 22.77 30.45 1.75
CA ILE A 31 23.99 30.44 0.95
C ILE A 31 24.21 31.81 0.32
N SER A 32 25.42 32.34 0.44
CA SER A 32 25.90 33.54 -0.26
C SER A 32 26.35 33.21 -1.69
N THR A 33 26.36 34.22 -2.57
CA THR A 33 26.96 34.16 -3.91
C THR A 33 28.47 33.94 -3.90
N ARG A 34 29.13 34.02 -2.74
CA ARG A 34 30.56 33.71 -2.55
C ARG A 34 30.85 32.21 -2.49
N HIS A 35 29.85 31.39 -2.20
CA HIS A 35 30.01 29.94 -2.17
C HIS A 35 30.21 29.38 -3.57
N TYR A 36 30.75 28.17 -3.62
CA TYR A 36 31.07 27.48 -4.87
C TYR A 36 29.94 26.53 -5.26
N PHE A 37 29.69 26.43 -6.56
CA PHE A 37 28.72 25.52 -7.15
C PHE A 37 29.39 24.68 -8.24
N TRP A 38 28.95 23.43 -8.36
CA TRP A 38 29.38 22.53 -9.43
C TRP A 38 28.21 21.66 -9.88
N GLN A 39 28.08 21.45 -11.18
CA GLN A 39 27.14 20.49 -11.76
C GLN A 39 27.82 19.65 -12.85
N PRO A 40 27.27 18.47 -13.18
CA PRO A 40 27.80 17.64 -14.26
C PRO A 40 27.93 18.45 -15.56
N GLY A 41 29.14 18.45 -16.14
CA GLY A 41 29.47 19.24 -17.33
C GLY A 41 30.29 20.51 -17.04
N MET A 42 30.46 20.91 -15.77
CA MET A 42 31.40 21.97 -15.39
C MET A 42 32.80 21.41 -15.16
N ASN A 43 33.82 22.13 -15.65
CA ASN A 43 35.23 21.71 -15.51
C ASN A 43 35.77 21.95 -14.09
N GLU A 44 35.24 22.95 -13.38
CA GLU A 44 35.70 23.36 -12.07
C GLU A 44 34.55 23.91 -11.22
N TRP A 45 34.79 24.04 -9.92
CA TRP A 45 33.87 24.70 -9.00
C TRP A 45 33.84 26.20 -9.30
N THR A 46 32.68 26.74 -9.63
CA THR A 46 32.51 28.17 -9.97
C THR A 46 31.74 28.87 -8.86
N LYS A 47 32.08 30.12 -8.54
CA LYS A 47 31.32 30.86 -7.52
C LYS A 47 29.89 31.07 -8.01
N ILE A 48 28.92 30.93 -7.11
CA ILE A 48 27.50 31.09 -7.43
C ILE A 48 27.25 32.45 -8.12
N GLY A 49 27.88 33.53 -7.66
CA GLY A 49 27.72 34.86 -8.26
C GLY A 49 28.29 35.03 -9.69
N GLU A 50 29.17 34.12 -10.13
CA GLU A 50 29.74 34.14 -11.48
C GLU A 50 28.85 33.42 -12.49
N ILE A 51 27.92 32.60 -12.02
CA ILE A 51 26.98 31.84 -12.86
C ILE A 51 25.83 32.76 -13.29
N GLU A 52 25.63 32.91 -14.60
CA GLU A 52 24.65 33.82 -15.20
C GLU A 52 23.25 33.67 -14.58
N SER A 53 22.81 32.42 -14.40
CA SER A 53 21.48 32.08 -13.84
C SER A 53 21.26 32.51 -12.39
N PHE A 54 22.32 32.79 -11.63
CA PHE A 54 22.25 33.24 -10.23
C PHE A 54 22.64 34.73 -10.05
N ARG A 55 23.08 35.41 -11.12
CA ARG A 55 23.55 36.80 -11.05
C ARG A 55 22.49 37.77 -10.51
N ALA A 56 21.21 37.51 -10.77
CA ALA A 56 20.09 38.31 -10.26
C ALA A 56 20.00 38.34 -8.71
N TYR A 57 20.62 37.37 -8.03
CA TYR A 57 20.58 37.24 -6.58
C TYR A 57 21.82 37.82 -5.87
N ALA A 58 22.81 38.33 -6.62
CA ALA A 58 24.07 38.87 -6.08
C ALA A 58 23.90 40.11 -5.17
N ASN A 59 22.73 40.76 -5.20
CA ASN A 59 22.44 41.95 -4.40
C ASN A 59 21.69 41.65 -3.09
N ILE A 60 21.33 40.38 -2.82
CA ILE A 60 20.71 40.00 -1.56
C ILE A 60 21.82 40.00 -0.50
N ALA A 61 21.75 40.94 0.43
CA ALA A 61 22.83 41.31 1.35
C ALA A 61 23.54 40.09 1.98
N ASP A 62 24.87 40.04 1.83
CA ASP A 62 25.83 39.06 2.37
C ASP A 62 25.77 39.02 3.91
N LYS A 63 24.72 38.44 4.47
CA LYS A 63 24.71 38.03 5.87
C LYS A 63 25.18 36.58 5.91
N ASP A 64 26.50 36.40 5.92
CA ASP A 64 27.08 35.07 6.15
C ASP A 64 26.65 34.58 7.53
N LEU A 65 25.77 33.57 7.54
CA LEU A 65 25.44 32.82 8.75
C LEU A 65 26.68 32.07 9.23
N THR A 66 26.82 31.92 10.55
CA THR A 66 27.82 31.00 11.10
C THR A 66 27.54 29.56 10.64
N ASP A 67 28.55 28.70 10.63
CA ASP A 67 28.39 27.31 10.16
C ASP A 67 27.36 26.52 10.97
N ASP A 68 27.27 26.78 12.28
CA ASP A 68 26.29 26.15 13.17
C ASP A 68 24.86 26.62 12.87
N GLU A 69 24.67 27.91 12.60
CA GLU A 69 23.38 28.47 12.19
C GLU A 69 22.96 27.94 10.81
N PHE A 70 23.91 27.80 9.89
CA PHE A 70 23.68 27.24 8.57
C PHE A 70 23.30 25.78 8.64
N GLU A 71 24.05 24.93 9.34
CA GLU A 71 23.75 23.49 9.47
C GLU A 71 22.42 23.27 10.20
N SER A 72 22.11 24.09 11.22
CA SER A 72 20.84 24.02 11.93
C SER A 72 19.65 24.36 11.03
N LYS A 73 19.75 25.45 10.25
CA LYS A 73 18.69 25.85 9.31
C LYS A 73 18.60 24.93 8.10
N LEU A 74 19.72 24.54 7.49
CA LEU A 74 19.75 23.61 6.37
C LEU A 74 19.15 22.25 6.75
N ARG A 75 19.36 21.77 7.98
CA ARG A 75 18.71 20.55 8.48
C ARG A 75 17.20 20.70 8.69
N LEU A 76 16.70 21.91 8.91
CA LEU A 76 15.26 22.20 9.00
C LEU A 76 14.65 22.39 7.61
N ASP A 77 15.35 23.08 6.72
CA ASP A 77 14.86 23.44 5.38
C ASP A 77 15.01 22.30 4.36
N LEU A 78 16.07 21.48 4.40
CA LEU A 78 16.14 20.26 3.56
C LEU A 78 15.06 19.25 3.93
N ARG A 79 14.62 19.22 5.20
CA ARG A 79 13.42 18.44 5.59
C ARG A 79 12.15 19.04 4.98
N PHE A 80 12.09 20.35 4.76
CA PHE A 80 10.95 21.04 4.16
C PHE A 80 10.94 20.96 2.62
N ILE A 81 12.10 21.08 1.98
CA ILE A 81 12.29 21.02 0.53
C ILE A 81 12.00 19.60 0.01
N ASN A 82 12.46 18.55 0.71
CA ASN A 82 12.09 17.17 0.38
C ASN A 82 10.60 16.86 0.66
N ARG A 83 9.90 17.69 1.45
CA ARG A 83 8.45 17.57 1.72
C ARG A 83 7.57 18.35 0.74
N ASN A 84 8.11 19.39 0.08
CA ASN A 84 7.34 20.31 -0.76
C ASN A 84 7.64 20.20 -2.26
N LYS A 85 7.88 19.00 -2.78
CA LYS A 85 7.70 18.79 -4.22
C LYS A 85 6.21 18.92 -4.53
N PRO A 86 5.75 19.90 -5.33
CA PRO A 86 4.33 20.02 -5.64
C PRO A 86 3.92 18.81 -6.47
N ILE A 87 3.09 17.94 -5.89
CA ILE A 87 2.17 17.15 -6.68
C ILE A 87 1.11 18.16 -7.13
N PHE A 88 1.08 18.45 -8.43
CA PHE A 88 0.05 19.27 -9.05
C PHE A 88 -1.33 18.71 -8.65
N LEU A 89 -2.10 19.56 -7.95
CA LEU A 89 -3.51 19.35 -7.65
C LEU A 89 -4.32 19.84 -8.84
N GLU A 90 -4.89 18.92 -9.61
CA GLU A 90 -6.10 19.18 -10.39
C GLU A 90 -7.12 18.06 -10.12
N ASP A 91 -8.24 18.51 -9.55
CA ASP A 91 -9.61 17.98 -9.56
C ASP A 91 -9.91 16.51 -9.18
N ILE A 92 -10.68 16.36 -8.09
CA ILE A 92 -12.12 16.01 -8.13
C ILE A 92 -12.69 15.96 -6.69
N LYS A 93 -13.79 16.69 -6.48
CA LYS A 93 -14.75 16.52 -5.37
C LYS A 93 -15.71 15.36 -5.68
N VAL A 94 -16.24 14.72 -4.63
CA VAL A 94 -17.60 14.10 -4.44
C VAL A 94 -17.42 12.89 -3.51
N GLU A 95 -17.70 12.97 -2.21
CA GLU A 95 -19.01 12.90 -1.51
C GLU A 95 -19.54 11.46 -1.29
N ASN A 96 -19.62 11.07 -0.01
CA ASN A 96 -20.52 10.13 0.69
C ASN A 96 -21.03 8.85 0.00
N ILE A 97 -20.88 7.68 0.65
CA ILE A 97 -22.01 6.77 1.00
C ILE A 97 -21.75 6.03 2.32
N ASN A 98 -22.72 6.15 3.23
CA ASN A 98 -22.89 5.41 4.48
C ASN A 98 -23.30 3.93 4.27
N LYS A 99 -22.80 3.07 5.16
CA LYS A 99 -23.60 2.19 6.05
C LYS A 99 -24.99 1.74 5.53
N ALA A 100 -25.16 0.46 5.19
CA ALA A 100 -26.39 -0.31 5.46
C ALA A 100 -26.24 -1.81 5.19
N LEU A 101 -26.83 -2.61 6.10
CA LEU A 101 -27.22 -4.04 6.07
C LEU A 101 -26.49 -4.86 7.16
N ASN A 102 -26.83 -4.69 8.44
CA ASN A 102 -28.01 -5.24 9.16
C ASN A 102 -28.20 -6.75 9.03
N ASN A 103 -27.91 -7.41 10.17
CA ASN A 103 -28.81 -8.24 10.97
C ASN A 103 -29.30 -9.61 10.46
N ASN A 104 -29.04 -10.59 11.35
CA ASN A 104 -29.90 -11.67 11.83
C ASN A 104 -30.41 -12.71 10.84
N VAL A 105 -30.06 -13.99 11.10
CA VAL A 105 -31.04 -15.04 11.43
C VAL A 105 -30.34 -16.09 12.32
N GLU A 106 -30.84 -16.24 13.56
CA GLU A 106 -30.80 -17.49 14.33
C GLU A 106 -31.86 -18.45 13.78
N SER A 107 -31.56 -19.75 13.65
CA SER A 107 -32.35 -20.83 14.28
C SER A 107 -31.91 -22.24 13.86
N ASN A 108 -31.71 -23.07 14.89
CA ASN A 108 -31.88 -24.53 15.03
C ASN A 108 -32.67 -25.27 13.91
N SER A 109 -32.28 -26.50 13.54
CA SER A 109 -32.65 -27.76 14.24
C SER A 109 -32.52 -29.03 13.35
N THR A 110 -32.16 -30.13 14.01
CA THR A 110 -32.56 -31.55 13.81
C THR A 110 -32.07 -32.38 12.61
N ASP A 111 -31.31 -33.43 12.98
CA ASP A 111 -31.19 -34.74 12.34
C ASP A 111 -32.56 -35.39 12.05
N VAL A 112 -32.70 -35.92 10.82
CA VAL A 112 -33.47 -37.14 10.53
C VAL A 112 -32.72 -37.92 9.44
N SER A 113 -32.35 -39.14 9.77
CA SER A 113 -31.69 -40.12 8.92
C SER A 113 -32.71 -41.07 8.28
N GLU A 114 -32.80 -41.08 6.95
CA GLU A 114 -33.25 -42.25 6.17
C GLU A 114 -32.57 -42.26 4.78
N PRO A 115 -32.04 -43.40 4.30
CA PRO A 115 -31.47 -43.49 2.96
C PRO A 115 -32.54 -43.91 1.95
N LEU A 116 -33.06 -42.95 1.17
CA LEU A 116 -33.75 -43.22 -0.09
C LEU A 116 -32.84 -42.82 -1.26
N SER A 117 -32.28 -43.82 -1.94
CA SER A 117 -31.77 -43.62 -3.30
C SER A 117 -32.01 -44.86 -4.16
N THR A 118 -33.27 -45.09 -4.51
CA THR A 118 -33.52 -45.62 -5.85
C THR A 118 -33.28 -44.46 -6.81
N PRO A 119 -32.30 -44.56 -7.74
CA PRO A 119 -32.04 -43.45 -8.65
C PRO A 119 -33.28 -43.17 -9.49
N TRP A 120 -33.66 -41.90 -9.62
CA TRP A 120 -34.83 -41.48 -10.40
C TRP A 120 -34.82 -42.00 -11.85
N TRP A 121 -33.65 -42.24 -12.43
CA TRP A 121 -33.50 -42.88 -13.74
C TRP A 121 -33.97 -44.33 -13.79
N LYS A 122 -34.00 -45.05 -12.66
CA LYS A 122 -34.49 -46.43 -12.57
C LYS A 122 -36.03 -46.49 -12.61
N LEU A 123 -36.71 -45.50 -12.02
CA LEU A 123 -38.17 -45.33 -12.15
C LEU A 123 -38.57 -44.94 -13.57
N LEU A 124 -37.79 -44.05 -14.20
CA LEU A 124 -37.94 -43.75 -15.64
C LEU A 124 -37.75 -44.99 -16.52
N PHE A 125 -36.73 -45.82 -16.24
CA PHE A 125 -36.44 -47.02 -17.05
C PHE A 125 -37.48 -48.14 -16.90
N GLU A 126 -38.15 -48.27 -15.76
CA GLU A 126 -39.21 -49.26 -15.54
C GLU A 126 -40.53 -48.84 -16.23
N GLU A 127 -40.88 -47.55 -16.26
CA GLU A 127 -41.99 -47.06 -17.10
C GLU A 127 -41.66 -47.13 -18.61
N PHE A 128 -40.38 -47.00 -19.00
CA PHE A 128 -39.95 -47.06 -20.41
C PHE A 128 -40.12 -48.42 -21.09
N LYS A 129 -40.24 -49.53 -20.34
CA LYS A 129 -40.39 -50.88 -20.95
C LYS A 129 -41.82 -51.22 -21.39
N ALA A 130 -42.83 -50.47 -20.94
CA ALA A 130 -44.23 -50.87 -21.10
C ALA A 130 -44.93 -50.33 -22.36
N ASN A 131 -44.33 -49.39 -23.13
CA ASN A 131 -45.07 -48.66 -24.17
C ASN A 131 -44.44 -48.73 -25.58
N ARG A 132 -45.12 -49.38 -26.52
CA ARG A 132 -44.64 -49.64 -27.89
C ARG A 132 -44.56 -48.38 -28.77
N ASN A 133 -45.30 -47.33 -28.42
CA ASN A 133 -45.22 -46.01 -29.08
C ASN A 133 -43.91 -45.25 -28.75
N PHE A 134 -43.12 -45.76 -27.81
CA PHE A 134 -41.88 -45.11 -27.37
C PHE A 134 -40.68 -45.36 -28.29
N GLN A 135 -40.65 -46.42 -29.10
CA GLN A 135 -39.53 -46.68 -30.03
C GLN A 135 -39.37 -45.59 -31.10
N ILE A 136 -40.48 -44.99 -31.53
CA ILE A 136 -40.47 -43.85 -32.45
C ILE A 136 -39.98 -42.59 -31.73
N GLY A 137 -40.40 -42.38 -30.47
CA GLY A 137 -39.94 -41.28 -29.63
C GLY A 137 -38.44 -41.35 -29.31
N SER A 138 -37.90 -42.53 -28.99
CA SER A 138 -36.47 -42.72 -28.73
C SER A 138 -35.63 -42.54 -29.98
N ALA A 139 -36.12 -42.97 -31.15
CA ALA A 139 -35.45 -42.74 -32.42
C ALA A 139 -35.42 -41.25 -32.79
N LEU A 140 -36.52 -40.52 -32.58
CA LEU A 140 -36.58 -39.07 -32.78
C LEU A 140 -35.69 -38.32 -31.78
N LEU A 141 -35.63 -38.76 -30.51
CA LEU A 141 -34.71 -38.20 -29.52
C LEU A 141 -33.24 -38.46 -29.92
N PHE A 142 -32.92 -39.65 -30.42
CA PHE A 142 -31.59 -39.97 -30.92
C PHE A 142 -31.23 -39.14 -32.15
N VAL A 143 -32.16 -38.96 -33.10
CA VAL A 143 -31.98 -38.10 -34.27
C VAL A 143 -31.85 -36.63 -33.84
N PHE A 144 -32.57 -36.19 -32.80
CA PHE A 144 -32.44 -34.84 -32.25
C PHE A 144 -31.10 -34.64 -31.53
N ILE A 145 -30.64 -35.61 -30.75
CA ILE A 145 -29.30 -35.58 -30.11
C ILE A 145 -28.21 -35.57 -31.19
N ILE A 146 -28.35 -36.39 -32.24
CA ILE A 146 -27.43 -36.43 -33.39
C ILE A 146 -27.50 -35.12 -34.19
N ALA A 147 -28.69 -34.56 -34.43
CA ALA A 147 -28.86 -33.30 -35.12
C ALA A 147 -28.29 -32.13 -34.31
N VAL A 148 -28.52 -32.08 -33.00
CA VAL A 148 -27.93 -31.06 -32.10
C VAL A 148 -26.41 -31.21 -32.02
N SER A 149 -25.87 -32.42 -32.13
CA SER A 149 -24.42 -32.63 -32.22
C SER A 149 -23.82 -32.37 -33.61
N LEU A 150 -24.59 -32.52 -34.69
CA LEU A 150 -24.18 -32.20 -36.08
C LEU A 150 -24.34 -30.72 -36.44
N PHE A 151 -25.36 -30.04 -35.90
CA PHE A 151 -25.47 -28.58 -35.88
C PHE A 151 -24.60 -27.97 -34.76
N GLY A 152 -23.52 -28.68 -34.40
CA GLY A 152 -22.55 -28.28 -33.40
C GLY A 152 -22.24 -26.81 -33.56
N SER A 153 -22.63 -26.06 -32.53
CA SER A 153 -22.49 -24.62 -32.43
C SER A 153 -21.14 -24.22 -33.01
N LYS A 154 -21.14 -23.40 -34.07
CA LYS A 154 -19.89 -22.85 -34.62
C LYS A 154 -19.09 -22.35 -33.43
N LYS A 155 -17.97 -23.01 -33.13
CA LYS A 155 -17.14 -22.62 -32.00
C LYS A 155 -16.76 -21.17 -32.24
N PRO A 156 -17.04 -20.25 -31.30
CA PRO A 156 -16.58 -18.88 -31.43
C PRO A 156 -15.06 -18.92 -31.71
N SER A 157 -14.66 -18.29 -32.81
CA SER A 157 -13.25 -18.20 -33.16
C SER A 157 -12.69 -16.97 -32.44
N TYR A 158 -11.95 -17.22 -31.37
CA TYR A 158 -11.25 -16.18 -30.64
C TYR A 158 -9.92 -15.87 -31.33
N SER A 159 -9.66 -14.61 -31.64
CA SER A 159 -8.34 -14.15 -32.07
C SER A 159 -7.83 -13.08 -31.11
N PHE A 160 -6.91 -13.47 -30.23
CA PHE A 160 -6.16 -12.53 -29.39
C PHE A 160 -4.73 -12.46 -29.94
N PRO A 161 -4.32 -11.36 -30.58
CA PRO A 161 -3.00 -11.26 -31.21
C PRO A 161 -1.85 -11.39 -30.20
N GLU A 162 -2.10 -11.16 -28.92
CA GLU A 162 -1.13 -11.27 -27.83
C GLU A 162 -0.90 -12.72 -27.37
N LEU A 163 -1.75 -13.65 -27.77
CA LEU A 163 -1.68 -15.05 -27.37
C LEU A 163 -1.11 -15.91 -28.49
N ASN A 164 -0.09 -16.70 -28.16
CA ASN A 164 0.38 -17.74 -29.07
C ASN A 164 -0.57 -18.94 -29.06
N SER A 165 -0.38 -19.87 -30.01
CA SER A 165 -1.23 -21.06 -30.14
C SER A 165 -1.24 -21.98 -28.91
N LYS A 166 -0.16 -21.99 -28.12
CA LYS A 166 -0.08 -22.78 -26.88
C LYS A 166 -0.92 -22.16 -25.77
N ASP A 167 -0.85 -20.83 -25.61
CA ASP A 167 -1.63 -20.09 -24.63
C ASP A 167 -3.13 -20.18 -24.94
N MET A 168 -3.50 -20.05 -26.22
CA MET A 168 -4.88 -20.24 -26.68
C MET A 168 -5.40 -21.64 -26.34
N LYS A 169 -4.64 -22.70 -26.67
CA LYS A 169 -5.02 -24.08 -26.32
C LYS A 169 -5.16 -24.30 -24.81
N TYR A 170 -4.33 -23.66 -24.00
CA TYR A 170 -4.44 -23.72 -22.54
C TYR A 170 -5.78 -23.13 -22.06
N LEU A 171 -6.14 -21.93 -22.53
CA LEU A 171 -7.39 -21.26 -22.15
C LEU A 171 -8.62 -22.03 -22.64
N GLU A 172 -8.61 -22.54 -23.88
CA GLU A 172 -9.71 -23.31 -24.47
C GLU A 172 -9.99 -24.65 -23.76
N SER A 173 -9.04 -25.16 -22.98
CA SER A 173 -9.18 -26.44 -22.28
C SER A 173 -10.09 -26.39 -21.03
N ALA A 174 -10.42 -25.19 -20.54
CA ALA A 174 -11.39 -24.99 -19.44
C ALA A 174 -12.84 -25.03 -19.94
N PRO A 175 -13.25 -24.22 -20.94
CA PRO A 175 -14.61 -24.18 -21.48
C PRO A 175 -15.14 -25.52 -21.99
N GLY A 176 -14.27 -26.41 -22.47
CA GLY A 176 -14.67 -27.70 -23.06
C GLY A 176 -15.23 -28.73 -22.06
N LYS A 177 -15.34 -28.40 -20.77
CA LYS A 177 -15.77 -29.34 -19.72
C LYS A 177 -17.11 -28.91 -19.13
N SER A 178 -18.07 -29.83 -19.11
CA SER A 178 -19.40 -29.57 -18.53
C SER A 178 -19.30 -29.17 -17.05
N LEU A 179 -20.02 -28.10 -16.69
CA LEU A 179 -20.12 -27.58 -15.32
C LEU A 179 -20.73 -28.62 -14.38
N LEU A 180 -21.76 -29.35 -14.84
CA LEU A 180 -22.51 -30.34 -14.06
C LEU A 180 -21.63 -31.47 -13.50
N PHE A 181 -20.65 -31.94 -14.28
CA PHE A 181 -19.84 -33.10 -13.91
C PHE A 181 -18.50 -32.75 -13.30
N SER A 182 -18.01 -31.53 -13.57
CA SER A 182 -16.61 -31.20 -13.29
C SER A 182 -16.42 -29.97 -12.41
N GLY A 183 -17.53 -29.35 -12.00
CA GLY A 183 -17.54 -28.11 -11.23
C GLY A 183 -17.04 -26.91 -12.06
N PRO A 184 -16.97 -25.73 -11.42
CA PRO A 184 -16.42 -24.55 -12.05
C PRO A 184 -14.91 -24.73 -12.30
N LYS A 185 -14.50 -24.55 -13.54
CA LYS A 185 -13.11 -24.64 -14.01
C LYS A 185 -12.69 -23.30 -14.58
N LEU A 186 -11.47 -22.92 -14.22
CA LEU A 186 -10.89 -21.65 -14.63
C LEU A 186 -9.41 -21.86 -14.93
N HIS A 187 -8.99 -21.38 -16.09
CA HIS A 187 -7.60 -21.21 -16.48
C HIS A 187 -7.31 -19.73 -16.57
N LEU A 188 -6.20 -19.32 -15.97
CA LEU A 188 -5.79 -17.93 -15.91
C LEU A 188 -4.39 -17.80 -16.48
N LEU A 189 -4.20 -16.80 -17.34
CA LEU A 189 -2.95 -16.52 -17.99
C LEU A 189 -2.65 -15.03 -17.85
N LEU A 190 -1.49 -14.70 -17.27
CA LEU A 190 -0.98 -13.35 -17.12
C LEU A 190 0.07 -13.11 -18.20
N LYS A 191 -0.15 -12.13 -19.08
CA LYS A 191 0.83 -11.76 -20.12
C LYS A 191 1.30 -10.34 -19.92
N SER A 192 2.61 -10.19 -19.81
CA SER A 192 3.28 -8.89 -19.88
C SER A 192 3.65 -8.62 -21.33
N SER A 193 3.07 -7.59 -21.95
CA SER A 193 3.28 -7.27 -23.37
C SER A 193 4.60 -6.53 -23.65
N GLY A 194 5.64 -6.76 -22.85
CA GLY A 194 6.91 -6.00 -22.90
C GLY A 194 6.80 -4.57 -22.37
N SER A 195 5.58 -4.05 -22.22
CA SER A 195 5.27 -2.89 -21.39
C SER A 195 4.85 -3.39 -20.01
N ALA A 196 5.04 -2.60 -18.95
CA ALA A 196 4.68 -2.93 -17.57
C ALA A 196 3.16 -3.12 -17.32
N ARG A 197 2.39 -3.45 -18.36
CA ARG A 197 0.93 -3.52 -18.38
C ARG A 197 0.51 -4.97 -18.53
N PRO A 198 0.36 -5.71 -17.42
CA PRO A 198 -0.14 -7.07 -17.51
C PRO A 198 -1.57 -7.09 -18.04
N ILE A 199 -1.81 -8.04 -18.93
CA ILE A 199 -3.15 -8.39 -19.41
C ILE A 199 -3.47 -9.77 -18.85
N ILE A 200 -4.66 -9.91 -18.24
CA ILE A 200 -5.15 -11.19 -17.75
C ILE A 200 -6.13 -11.76 -18.77
N PHE A 201 -5.90 -13.02 -19.14
CA PHE A 201 -6.84 -13.81 -19.90
C PHE A 201 -7.41 -14.90 -19.01
N ILE A 202 -8.73 -15.09 -19.09
CA ILE A 202 -9.46 -16.09 -18.31
C ILE A 202 -10.22 -16.98 -19.28
N GLY A 203 -9.98 -18.30 -19.20
CA GLY A 203 -10.79 -19.31 -19.84
C GLY A 203 -11.61 -20.05 -18.79
N THR A 204 -12.92 -20.19 -18.98
CA THR A 204 -13.82 -20.81 -17.98
C THR A 204 -14.99 -21.57 -18.62
N ASN A 205 -15.55 -22.54 -17.88
CA ASN A 205 -16.80 -23.21 -18.21
C ASN A 205 -18.02 -22.67 -17.45
N ILE A 206 -17.86 -21.53 -16.77
CA ILE A 206 -18.95 -20.82 -16.10
C ILE A 206 -19.84 -20.17 -17.16
N GLU A 207 -21.13 -20.10 -16.90
CA GLU A 207 -22.11 -19.58 -17.83
C GLU A 207 -21.87 -18.10 -18.16
N VAL A 208 -22.10 -17.76 -19.43
CA VAL A 208 -22.07 -16.37 -19.91
C VAL A 208 -23.17 -15.57 -19.20
N GLY A 209 -22.86 -14.33 -18.81
CA GLY A 209 -23.72 -13.46 -18.00
C GLY A 209 -23.33 -13.41 -16.53
N GLU A 210 -22.59 -14.39 -16.03
CA GLU A 210 -22.08 -14.43 -14.66
C GLU A 210 -20.99 -13.38 -14.41
N THR A 211 -20.90 -12.86 -13.20
CA THR A 211 -19.91 -11.86 -12.79
C THR A 211 -18.82 -12.49 -11.93
N LEU A 212 -17.58 -12.34 -12.38
CA LEU A 212 -16.39 -12.73 -11.64
C LEU A 212 -15.82 -11.52 -10.87
N LEU A 213 -15.39 -11.76 -9.64
CA LEU A 213 -14.56 -10.86 -8.84
C LEU A 213 -13.14 -11.42 -8.81
N LEU A 214 -12.22 -10.73 -9.45
CA LEU A 214 -10.79 -11.00 -9.38
C LEU A 214 -10.19 -10.15 -8.26
N LYS A 215 -9.42 -10.76 -7.38
CA LYS A 215 -8.60 -10.07 -6.38
C LYS A 215 -7.14 -10.41 -6.65
N LEU A 216 -6.31 -9.39 -6.81
CA LEU A 216 -4.87 -9.54 -6.91
C LEU A 216 -4.24 -8.97 -5.65
N THR A 217 -3.41 -9.76 -5.00
CA THR A 217 -2.63 -9.37 -3.83
C THR A 217 -1.16 -9.60 -4.14
N GLY A 218 -0.40 -8.53 -4.30
CA GLY A 218 1.03 -8.59 -4.51
C GLY A 218 1.74 -9.17 -3.28
N ILE A 219 2.69 -10.07 -3.52
CA ILE A 219 3.43 -10.76 -2.46
C ILE A 219 4.57 -9.84 -1.99
N PRO A 220 4.61 -9.47 -0.70
CA PRO A 220 5.66 -8.63 -0.15
C PRO A 220 7.06 -9.17 -0.49
N GLU A 221 8.05 -8.28 -0.57
CA GLU A 221 9.46 -8.61 -0.90
C GLU A 221 9.71 -9.15 -2.31
N THR A 222 8.67 -9.29 -3.13
CA THR A 222 8.82 -9.63 -4.56
C THR A 222 8.47 -8.46 -5.47
N LEU A 223 7.84 -7.41 -4.94
CA LEU A 223 7.37 -6.28 -5.73
C LEU A 223 8.46 -5.21 -5.86
N ILE A 224 8.74 -4.76 -7.08
CA ILE A 224 9.65 -3.63 -7.33
C ILE A 224 8.87 -2.32 -7.28
N GLY A 225 9.27 -1.42 -6.38
CA GLY A 225 8.69 -0.07 -6.29
C GLY A 225 7.33 0.00 -5.58
N ALA A 226 6.84 -1.10 -5.02
CA ALA A 226 5.71 -1.12 -4.09
C ALA A 226 5.95 -2.17 -3.00
N HIS A 227 5.37 -1.97 -1.82
CA HIS A 227 5.46 -2.94 -0.73
C HIS A 227 4.25 -3.88 -0.72
N THR A 228 3.06 -3.31 -0.89
CA THR A 228 1.80 -4.05 -1.00
C THR A 228 1.02 -3.50 -2.18
N VAL A 229 0.34 -4.40 -2.88
CA VAL A 229 -0.59 -4.06 -3.96
C VAL A 229 -1.83 -4.90 -3.77
N ASN A 230 -2.98 -4.26 -3.66
CA ASN A 230 -4.27 -4.93 -3.63
C ASN A 230 -5.13 -4.34 -4.73
N PHE A 231 -5.59 -5.20 -5.65
CA PHE A 231 -6.43 -4.80 -6.76
C PHE A 231 -7.68 -5.68 -6.81
N GLN A 232 -8.83 -5.10 -7.14
CA GLN A 232 -10.07 -5.84 -7.28
C GLN A 232 -10.80 -5.42 -8.56
N ILE A 233 -11.26 -6.41 -9.31
CA ILE A 233 -11.92 -6.21 -10.60
C ILE A 233 -13.19 -7.04 -10.63
N LYS A 234 -14.29 -6.42 -11.02
CA LYS A 234 -15.51 -7.14 -11.38
C LYS A 234 -15.59 -7.22 -12.89
N LYS A 235 -15.71 -8.42 -13.45
CA LYS A 235 -15.87 -8.64 -14.89
C LYS A 235 -17.03 -9.59 -15.13
N GLN A 236 -18.00 -9.13 -15.93
CA GLN A 236 -19.07 -9.99 -16.41
C GLN A 236 -18.54 -10.85 -17.57
N LEU A 237 -18.86 -12.13 -17.55
CA LEU A 237 -18.54 -13.06 -18.62
C LEU A 237 -19.42 -12.74 -19.82
N THR A 238 -18.81 -12.20 -20.87
CA THR A 238 -19.46 -12.05 -22.18
C THR A 238 -19.23 -13.26 -23.07
N ASP A 239 -18.22 -14.07 -22.71
CA ASP A 239 -17.84 -15.28 -23.42
C ASP A 239 -17.07 -16.21 -22.47
N ASN A 240 -16.77 -17.43 -22.92
CA ASN A 240 -16.03 -18.44 -22.16
C ASN A 240 -14.53 -18.13 -22.07
N ILE A 241 -14.01 -17.27 -22.96
CA ILE A 241 -12.66 -16.73 -22.88
C ILE A 241 -12.76 -15.21 -22.86
N ILE A 242 -12.31 -14.58 -21.77
CA ILE A 242 -12.35 -13.13 -21.62
C ILE A 242 -10.95 -12.55 -21.44
N LYS A 243 -10.76 -11.36 -22.02
CA LYS A 243 -9.61 -10.48 -21.78
C LYS A 243 -10.03 -9.46 -20.72
N VAL A 244 -9.28 -9.41 -19.62
CA VAL A 244 -9.39 -8.34 -18.62
C VAL A 244 -8.57 -7.17 -19.13
N GLU A 245 -9.08 -5.95 -18.94
CA GLU A 245 -8.40 -4.72 -19.34
C GLU A 245 -7.03 -4.57 -18.64
N GLU A 246 -6.20 -3.68 -19.18
CA GLU A 246 -4.89 -3.37 -18.60
C GLU A 246 -5.03 -2.89 -17.16
N LEU A 247 -4.20 -3.42 -16.27
CA LEU A 247 -4.27 -3.14 -14.84
C LEU A 247 -3.36 -1.97 -14.47
N PHE A 248 -3.95 -0.93 -13.89
CA PHE A 248 -3.25 0.23 -13.38
C PHE A 248 -3.54 0.41 -11.89
N LEU A 249 -2.54 0.92 -11.17
CA LEU A 249 -2.74 1.47 -9.84
C LEU A 249 -3.63 2.72 -9.92
N THR A 250 -4.22 3.11 -8.80
CA THR A 250 -5.10 4.29 -8.71
C THR A 250 -4.45 5.60 -9.16
N ASN A 251 -3.11 5.66 -9.16
CA ASN A 251 -2.32 6.80 -9.64
C ASN A 251 -1.95 6.69 -11.14
N GLY A 252 -2.59 5.78 -11.89
CA GLY A 252 -2.31 5.55 -13.31
C GLY A 252 -0.99 4.83 -13.61
N LYS A 253 -0.19 4.48 -12.59
CA LYS A 253 1.04 3.73 -12.79
C LYS A 253 0.74 2.26 -13.10
N PRO A 254 1.60 1.59 -13.88
CA PRO A 254 1.49 0.16 -14.11
C PRO A 254 1.58 -0.65 -12.80
N LEU A 255 1.10 -1.89 -12.84
CA LEU A 255 1.35 -2.83 -11.76
C LEU A 255 2.86 -3.09 -11.58
N PRO A 256 3.38 -3.02 -10.35
CA PRO A 256 4.74 -3.40 -10.01
C PRO A 256 5.11 -4.79 -10.55
N GLN A 257 6.35 -4.96 -10.98
CA GLN A 257 6.87 -6.29 -11.30
C GLN A 257 7.06 -7.09 -10.01
N GLY A 258 6.75 -8.37 -10.03
CA GLY A 258 6.85 -9.25 -8.86
C GLY A 258 5.80 -10.36 -8.83
N GLU A 259 5.68 -11.04 -7.69
CA GLU A 259 4.72 -12.12 -7.51
C GLU A 259 3.38 -11.59 -6.99
N TYR A 260 2.30 -12.20 -7.45
CA TYR A 260 0.94 -11.87 -7.09
C TYR A 260 0.17 -13.15 -6.80
N LYS A 261 -0.57 -13.15 -5.70
CA LYS A 261 -1.66 -14.09 -5.46
C LYS A 261 -2.91 -13.57 -6.17
N ILE A 262 -3.53 -14.41 -6.99
CA ILE A 262 -4.75 -14.10 -7.72
C ILE A 262 -5.86 -15.02 -7.23
N ASP A 263 -6.87 -14.44 -6.60
CA ASP A 263 -8.09 -15.10 -6.16
C ASP A 263 -9.24 -14.72 -7.10
N VAL A 264 -9.93 -15.70 -7.67
CA VAL A 264 -11.11 -15.48 -8.51
C VAL A 264 -12.34 -16.08 -7.85
N SER A 265 -13.32 -15.21 -7.59
CA SER A 265 -14.63 -15.61 -7.08
C SER A 265 -15.73 -15.33 -8.10
N CYS A 266 -16.78 -16.14 -8.14
CA CYS A 266 -17.99 -15.77 -8.86
C CYS A 266 -19.02 -15.22 -7.88
N ILE A 267 -19.47 -14.00 -8.11
CA ILE A 267 -20.34 -13.28 -7.16
C ILE A 267 -21.83 -13.45 -7.47
N SER A 268 -22.19 -13.77 -8.72
CA SER A 268 -23.58 -13.99 -9.15
C SER A 268 -23.93 -15.47 -9.36
N CYS A 269 -22.93 -16.36 -9.32
CA CYS A 269 -23.16 -17.78 -9.56
C CYS A 269 -24.04 -18.40 -8.47
N THR A 270 -24.87 -19.35 -8.88
CA THR A 270 -25.83 -20.04 -8.01
C THR A 270 -25.23 -21.16 -7.17
N PHE A 271 -23.99 -21.58 -7.45
CA PHE A 271 -23.32 -22.64 -6.69
C PHE A 271 -22.70 -22.14 -5.39
N ASP A 272 -22.66 -23.01 -4.37
CA ASP A 272 -22.24 -22.66 -3.00
C ASP A 272 -20.80 -22.14 -2.90
N LYS A 273 -19.90 -22.65 -3.74
CA LYS A 273 -18.47 -22.32 -3.68
C LYS A 273 -18.17 -21.03 -4.46
N LYS A 274 -18.20 -19.89 -3.77
CA LYS A 274 -17.90 -18.59 -4.39
C LYS A 274 -16.46 -18.43 -4.85
N ASN A 275 -15.46 -18.95 -4.13
CA ASN A 275 -14.05 -18.91 -4.57
C ASN A 275 -13.75 -20.11 -5.48
N ILE A 276 -13.45 -19.84 -6.73
CA ILE A 276 -13.30 -20.85 -7.77
C ILE A 276 -11.84 -21.18 -8.03
N PHE A 277 -10.96 -20.19 -7.90
CA PHE A 277 -9.56 -20.30 -8.28
C PHE A 277 -8.69 -19.43 -7.38
N SER A 278 -7.55 -19.98 -6.95
CA SER A 278 -6.49 -19.26 -6.26
C SER A 278 -5.16 -19.77 -6.80
N ASN A 279 -4.33 -18.88 -7.36
CA ASN A 279 -2.99 -19.23 -7.80
C ASN A 279 -2.02 -18.08 -7.60
N GLN A 280 -0.73 -18.39 -7.56
CA GLN A 280 0.35 -17.42 -7.51
C GLN A 280 0.99 -17.30 -8.89
N MET A 281 1.20 -16.07 -9.35
CA MET A 281 1.73 -15.77 -10.67
C MET A 281 2.73 -14.61 -10.60
N PHE A 282 3.70 -14.62 -11.52
CA PHE A 282 4.69 -13.56 -11.62
C PHE A 282 4.32 -12.56 -12.72
N ASN A 283 4.25 -11.27 -12.37
CA ASN A 283 4.10 -10.17 -13.31
C ASN A 283 5.49 -9.68 -13.77
N GLY A 284 5.92 -10.09 -14.97
CA GLY A 284 7.21 -9.68 -15.54
C GLY A 284 7.81 -10.74 -16.45
N VAL A 285 9.13 -10.67 -16.67
CA VAL A 285 9.86 -11.57 -17.58
C VAL A 285 10.04 -12.96 -16.95
N SER A 286 10.63 -13.02 -15.76
CA SER A 286 10.85 -14.25 -14.99
C SER A 286 11.30 -13.92 -13.57
N PRO A 287 10.95 -14.71 -12.53
CA PRO A 287 11.51 -14.56 -11.19
C PRO A 287 13.04 -14.76 -11.14
N GLN A 288 13.61 -15.48 -12.11
CA GLN A 288 15.06 -15.71 -12.23
C GLN A 288 15.75 -14.69 -13.14
N ASP A 289 15.03 -13.69 -13.65
CA ASP A 289 15.63 -12.65 -14.48
C ASP A 289 16.64 -11.81 -13.67
N VAL A 290 17.87 -11.69 -14.19
CA VAL A 290 18.98 -11.01 -13.50
C VAL A 290 18.67 -9.53 -13.29
N ASN A 291 18.00 -8.87 -14.24
CA ASN A 291 17.66 -7.45 -14.13
C ASN A 291 16.58 -7.24 -13.06
N TYR A 292 15.56 -8.10 -13.03
CA TYR A 292 14.56 -8.10 -11.96
C TYR A 292 15.21 -8.29 -10.58
N LEU A 293 16.06 -9.31 -10.40
CA LEU A 293 16.73 -9.57 -9.13
C LEU A 293 17.64 -8.40 -8.71
N SER A 294 18.34 -7.77 -9.67
CA SER A 294 19.17 -6.58 -9.40
C SER A 294 18.32 -5.40 -8.94
N GLN A 295 17.22 -5.09 -9.63
CA GLN A 295 16.31 -4.01 -9.26
C GLN A 295 15.64 -4.27 -7.91
N LEU A 296 15.24 -5.52 -7.65
CA LEU A 296 14.66 -5.93 -6.37
C LEU A 296 15.65 -5.72 -5.23
N ASN A 297 16.92 -6.07 -5.43
CA ASN A 297 17.97 -5.84 -4.42
C ASN A 297 18.20 -4.35 -4.14
N VAL A 298 18.23 -3.51 -5.17
CA VAL A 298 18.34 -2.05 -5.01
C VAL A 298 17.15 -1.51 -4.22
N TYR A 299 15.93 -1.89 -4.62
CA TYR A 299 14.71 -1.50 -3.94
C TYR A 299 14.71 -1.96 -2.47
N HIS A 300 15.13 -3.20 -2.19
CA HIS A 300 15.24 -3.70 -0.81
C HIS A 300 16.26 -2.92 0.02
N ALA A 301 17.36 -2.46 -0.57
CA ALA A 301 18.33 -1.62 0.10
C ALA A 301 17.73 -0.25 0.46
N GLU A 302 17.04 0.40 -0.48
CA GLU A 302 16.34 1.68 -0.26
C GLU A 302 15.28 1.56 0.84
N LEU A 303 14.52 0.47 0.85
CA LEU A 303 13.52 0.21 1.88
C LEU A 303 14.14 -0.01 3.25
N ARG A 304 15.27 -0.71 3.34
CA ARG A 304 16.01 -0.86 4.60
C ARG A 304 16.54 0.46 5.12
N GLU A 305 17.12 1.27 4.25
CA GLU A 305 17.60 2.60 4.61
C GLU A 305 16.46 3.49 5.13
N SER A 306 15.32 3.46 4.44
CA SER A 306 14.11 4.18 4.84
C SER A 306 13.61 3.70 6.21
N ALA A 307 13.50 2.39 6.41
CA ALA A 307 13.07 1.81 7.69
C ALA A 307 14.06 2.11 8.83
N ASN A 308 15.37 2.10 8.57
CA ASN A 308 16.37 2.48 9.56
C ASN A 308 16.26 3.96 9.95
N THR A 309 16.06 4.83 8.96
CA THR A 309 15.82 6.26 9.19
C THR A 309 14.59 6.46 10.07
N GLU A 310 13.48 5.77 9.76
CA GLU A 310 12.25 5.82 10.55
C GLU A 310 12.48 5.33 12.00
N LEU A 311 13.24 4.26 12.22
CA LEU A 311 13.60 3.79 13.57
C LEU A 311 14.40 4.83 14.36
N ILE A 312 15.32 5.55 13.70
CA ILE A 312 16.09 6.63 14.33
C ILE A 312 15.17 7.77 14.72
N GLU A 313 14.28 8.21 13.82
CA GLU A 313 13.29 9.26 14.11
C GLU A 313 12.37 8.88 15.27
N LEU A 314 11.83 7.66 15.25
CA LEU A 314 11.00 7.11 16.33
C LEU A 314 11.76 7.09 17.67
N THR A 315 13.06 6.80 17.65
CA THR A 315 13.92 6.86 18.85
C THR A 315 14.01 8.28 19.41
N GLN A 316 14.22 9.26 18.53
CA GLN A 316 14.31 10.66 18.94
C GLN A 316 12.97 11.17 19.50
N ILE A 317 11.84 10.78 18.88
CA ILE A 317 10.51 11.14 19.35
C ILE A 317 10.24 10.56 20.74
N ILE A 318 10.53 9.27 20.97
CA ILE A 318 10.27 8.65 22.27
C ILE A 318 11.16 9.24 23.37
N GLU A 319 12.42 9.58 23.06
CA GLU A 319 13.33 10.26 23.98
C GLU A 319 12.84 11.68 24.32
N ALA A 320 12.34 12.42 23.33
CA ALA A 320 11.75 13.74 23.54
C ALA A 320 10.51 13.67 24.44
N LEU A 321 9.59 12.73 24.19
CA LEU A 321 8.38 12.53 25.00
C LEU A 321 8.73 12.14 26.45
N GLU A 322 9.71 11.25 26.63
CA GLU A 322 10.19 10.86 27.97
C GLU A 322 10.85 12.03 28.71
N SER A 323 11.66 12.83 28.02
CA SER A 323 12.27 14.03 28.58
C SER A 323 11.20 15.05 29.02
N GLN A 324 10.19 15.28 28.18
CA GLN A 324 9.06 16.15 28.50
C GLN A 324 8.29 15.66 29.74
N LEU A 325 8.02 14.36 29.85
CA LEU A 325 7.38 13.76 31.01
C LEU A 325 8.21 13.95 32.28
N LYS A 326 9.51 13.63 32.24
CA LYS A 326 10.44 13.81 33.36
C LYS A 326 10.51 15.27 33.82
N SER A 327 10.53 16.20 32.87
CA SER A 327 10.51 17.64 33.14
C SER A 327 9.20 18.07 33.80
N ALA A 328 8.05 17.61 33.29
CA ALA A 328 6.74 17.88 33.88
C ALA A 328 6.64 17.36 35.32
N ILE A 329 7.05 16.11 35.58
CA ILE A 329 7.09 15.52 36.93
C ILE A 329 7.96 16.36 37.87
N THR A 330 9.16 16.73 37.42
CA THR A 330 10.13 17.47 38.24
C THR A 330 9.64 18.88 38.56
N ASN A 331 9.11 19.60 37.57
CA ASN A 331 8.69 20.98 37.72
C ASN A 331 7.35 21.10 38.43
N TYR A 332 6.41 20.17 38.23
CA TYR A 332 5.14 20.16 38.96
C TYR A 332 5.34 20.04 40.47
N ARG A 333 6.38 19.33 40.92
CA ARG A 333 6.73 19.21 42.35
C ARG A 333 7.36 20.47 42.93
N LYS A 334 8.02 21.28 42.09
CA LYS A 334 8.83 22.44 42.49
C LYS A 334 8.10 23.77 42.33
N LEU A 335 7.26 23.88 41.30
CA LEU A 335 6.59 25.12 40.92
C LEU A 335 5.14 25.07 41.40
N TYR A 336 4.71 26.15 42.06
CA TYR A 336 3.34 26.33 42.55
C TYR A 336 2.76 27.64 42.01
N GLY A 337 1.43 27.68 41.85
CA GLY A 337 0.69 28.87 41.40
C GLY A 337 1.18 29.41 40.06
N TYR A 338 1.41 30.73 40.00
CA TYR A 338 1.77 31.46 38.78
C TYR A 338 2.99 30.90 38.03
N ARG A 339 4.02 30.42 38.75
CA ARG A 339 5.23 29.87 38.13
C ARG A 339 4.95 28.58 37.36
N TRP A 340 4.01 27.78 37.85
CA TRP A 340 3.56 26.58 37.14
C TRP A 340 2.81 26.96 35.86
N THR A 341 1.91 27.94 35.92
CA THR A 341 1.15 28.41 34.74
C THR A 341 2.07 28.89 33.63
N GLN A 342 3.11 29.65 33.95
CA GLN A 342 4.08 30.12 32.96
C GLN A 342 4.86 28.95 32.34
N TYR A 343 5.40 28.05 33.16
CA TYR A 343 6.09 26.86 32.68
C TYR A 343 5.18 25.98 31.79
N SER A 344 3.94 25.77 32.22
CA SER A 344 2.96 24.98 31.47
C SER A 344 2.65 25.58 30.10
N LYS A 345 2.59 26.91 30.00
CA LYS A 345 2.40 27.60 28.72
C LYS A 345 3.59 27.38 27.77
N GLU A 346 4.81 27.51 28.27
CA GLU A 346 6.03 27.24 27.50
C GLU A 346 6.10 25.78 27.06
N TRP A 347 5.76 24.87 27.98
CA TRP A 347 5.72 23.43 27.74
C TRP A 347 4.68 23.04 26.67
N MET A 348 3.48 23.64 26.69
CA MET A 348 2.48 23.47 25.62
C MET A 348 2.99 23.97 24.25
N GLY A 349 3.80 25.04 24.26
CA GLY A 349 4.44 25.56 23.05
C GLY A 349 5.35 24.53 22.37
N LEU A 350 6.06 23.72 23.16
CA LEU A 350 6.90 22.63 22.67
C LEU A 350 6.11 21.41 22.21
N GLN A 351 4.90 21.23 22.73
CA GLN A 351 4.07 20.08 22.41
C GLN A 351 3.35 20.23 21.06
N LYS A 352 2.97 21.45 20.69
CA LYS A 352 2.24 21.71 19.44
C LYS A 352 2.96 21.16 18.20
N PRO A 353 4.26 21.42 17.95
CA PRO A 353 4.96 20.85 16.78
C PRO A 353 4.94 19.32 16.73
N ILE A 354 5.00 18.64 17.88
CA ILE A 354 4.93 17.18 17.97
C ILE A 354 3.52 16.70 17.58
N MET A 355 2.50 17.38 18.07
CA MET A 355 1.11 17.05 17.74
C MET A 355 0.78 17.36 16.28
N ASP A 356 1.29 18.46 15.72
CA ASP A 356 1.14 18.83 14.32
C ASP A 356 1.80 17.76 13.43
N ALA A 357 3.00 17.27 13.80
CA ALA A 357 3.65 16.15 13.11
C ALA A 357 2.82 14.85 13.20
N PHE A 358 2.12 14.60 14.32
CA PHE A 358 1.22 13.46 14.42
C PHE A 358 -0.10 13.65 13.65
N GLN A 359 -0.54 14.87 13.35
CA GLN A 359 -1.69 15.11 12.49
C GLN A 359 -1.40 14.76 11.03
N GLU A 360 -0.15 14.90 10.57
CA GLU A 360 0.24 14.43 9.23
C GLU A 360 0.00 12.92 9.05
N LEU A 361 0.01 12.14 10.15
CA LEU A 361 -0.32 10.71 10.15
C LEU A 361 -1.80 10.43 9.86
N ASP A 362 -2.68 11.42 9.98
CA ASP A 362 -4.09 11.28 9.62
C ASP A 362 -4.27 11.23 8.09
N ASN A 363 -3.26 11.60 7.31
CA ASN A 363 -3.25 11.40 5.87
C ASN A 363 -3.00 9.90 5.55
N PRO A 364 -3.97 9.18 4.97
CA PRO A 364 -3.82 7.75 4.67
C PRO A 364 -2.66 7.46 3.70
N GLU A 365 -2.37 8.39 2.78
CA GLU A 365 -1.29 8.22 1.82
C GLU A 365 0.08 8.25 2.50
N PHE A 366 0.24 9.14 3.50
CA PHE A 366 1.45 9.20 4.31
C PHE A 366 1.54 8.00 5.24
N PHE A 367 0.45 7.67 5.94
CA PHE A 367 0.38 6.56 6.87
C PHE A 367 0.75 5.21 6.20
N ASN A 368 0.27 5.01 4.96
CA ASN A 368 0.56 3.81 4.19
C ASN A 368 2.02 3.69 3.73
N LYS A 369 2.81 4.77 3.79
CA LYS A 369 4.25 4.77 3.48
C LYS A 369 5.12 4.40 4.69
N LEU A 370 4.60 4.49 5.91
CA LEU A 370 5.36 4.22 7.15
C LEU A 370 5.55 2.73 7.40
N TYR A 371 6.78 2.32 7.69
CA TYR A 371 7.10 0.93 8.02
C TYR A 371 6.55 0.51 9.39
N TYR A 372 6.59 1.42 10.36
CA TYR A 372 6.29 1.15 11.76
C TYR A 372 5.10 1.98 12.27
N ASN A 373 4.02 2.00 11.50
CA ASN A 373 2.79 2.73 11.79
C ASN A 373 2.26 2.55 13.23
N GLN A 374 2.33 1.34 13.80
CA GLN A 374 1.88 1.07 15.17
C GLN A 374 2.73 1.79 16.23
N LEU A 375 4.03 2.00 15.98
CA LEU A 375 4.88 2.78 16.88
C LEU A 375 4.48 4.24 16.86
N TYR A 376 4.24 4.80 15.68
CA TYR A 376 3.70 6.15 15.54
C TYR A 376 2.36 6.32 16.28
N MET A 377 1.44 5.35 16.16
CA MET A 377 0.17 5.39 16.90
C MET A 377 0.37 5.37 18.41
N ASN A 378 1.30 4.57 18.93
CA ASN A 378 1.62 4.57 20.35
C ASN A 378 2.22 5.92 20.80
N MET A 379 3.10 6.52 19.99
CA MET A 379 3.71 7.82 20.29
C MET A 379 2.69 8.95 20.26
N ARG A 380 1.73 8.93 19.33
CA ARG A 380 0.59 9.84 19.31
C ARG A 380 -0.23 9.73 20.58
N GLU A 381 -0.57 8.51 21.02
CA GLU A 381 -1.31 8.30 22.26
C GLU A 381 -0.54 8.86 23.48
N ILE A 382 0.78 8.62 23.56
CA ILE A 382 1.63 9.19 24.60
C ILE A 382 1.58 10.73 24.56
N GLY A 383 1.71 11.32 23.38
CA GLY A 383 1.62 12.77 23.16
C GLY A 383 0.28 13.34 23.61
N GLN A 384 -0.83 12.69 23.25
CA GLN A 384 -2.19 13.08 23.67
C GLN A 384 -2.36 13.03 25.19
N ARG A 385 -1.93 11.93 25.83
CA ARG A 385 -2.00 11.80 27.30
C ARG A 385 -1.16 12.85 28.02
N LEU A 386 -0.03 13.25 27.44
CA LEU A 386 0.75 14.38 27.95
C LEU A 386 -0.04 15.70 27.88
N VAL A 387 -0.79 15.95 26.78
CA VAL A 387 -1.66 17.13 26.66
C VAL A 387 -2.69 17.12 27.79
N GLU A 388 -3.39 15.99 27.95
CA GLU A 388 -4.45 15.80 28.94
C GLU A 388 -3.93 16.00 30.37
N LEU A 389 -2.77 15.42 30.69
CA LEU A 389 -2.09 15.60 31.97
C LEU A 389 -1.85 17.08 32.25
N ASN A 390 -1.30 17.82 31.28
CA ASN A 390 -1.00 19.24 31.49
C ASN A 390 -2.27 20.10 31.62
N GLN A 391 -3.31 19.81 30.82
CA GLN A 391 -4.62 20.44 30.98
C GLN A 391 -5.19 20.17 32.38
N TYR A 392 -5.12 18.93 32.85
CA TYR A 392 -5.59 18.55 34.18
C TYR A 392 -4.78 19.22 35.31
N GLN A 393 -3.46 19.35 35.17
CA GLN A 393 -2.60 20.07 36.13
C GLN A 393 -2.92 21.57 36.26
N ASN A 394 -3.51 22.14 35.22
CA ASN A 394 -3.97 23.53 35.19
C ASN A 394 -5.44 23.71 35.61
N SER A 395 -6.19 22.62 35.78
CA SER A 395 -7.58 22.69 36.23
C SER A 395 -7.69 23.07 37.71
N GLU A 396 -8.80 23.71 38.07
CA GLU A 396 -9.12 24.06 39.45
C GLU A 396 -9.38 22.81 40.31
N ASP A 397 -9.95 21.76 39.71
CA ASP A 397 -10.37 20.51 40.38
C ASP A 397 -9.27 19.44 40.49
N LYS A 398 -8.00 19.83 40.30
CA LYS A 398 -6.91 18.85 40.22
C LYS A 398 -6.72 18.08 41.53
N LYS A 399 -6.64 16.75 41.40
CA LYS A 399 -6.31 15.83 42.48
C LYS A 399 -4.95 15.19 42.25
N ASN A 400 -4.09 15.23 43.28
CA ASN A 400 -2.73 14.71 43.19
C ASN A 400 -2.66 13.22 42.84
N ASP A 401 -3.61 12.41 43.31
CA ASP A 401 -3.60 10.97 43.00
C ASP A 401 -3.94 10.70 41.53
N VAL A 402 -4.90 11.44 40.97
CA VAL A 402 -5.21 11.36 39.52
C VAL A 402 -3.99 11.77 38.67
N ILE A 403 -3.23 12.80 39.09
CA ILE A 403 -1.98 13.19 38.41
C ILE A 403 -0.93 12.07 38.46
N LYS A 404 -0.79 11.38 39.60
CA LYS A 404 0.11 10.21 39.71
C LYS A 404 -0.33 9.08 38.78
N ASP A 405 -1.64 8.85 38.66
CA ASP A 405 -2.18 7.83 37.75
C ASP A 405 -1.87 8.17 36.29
N TYR A 406 -2.01 9.44 35.89
CA TYR A 406 -1.57 9.91 34.57
C TYR A 406 -0.09 9.65 34.33
N TYR A 407 0.79 10.04 35.27
CA TYR A 407 2.23 9.80 35.14
C TYR A 407 2.54 8.32 34.95
N LYS A 408 1.99 7.46 35.81
CA LYS A 408 2.19 6.01 35.75
C LYS A 408 1.74 5.44 34.40
N ALA A 409 0.54 5.80 33.94
CA ALA A 409 0.02 5.32 32.66
C ALA A 409 0.90 5.74 31.47
N ILE A 410 1.41 6.97 31.48
CA ILE A 410 2.31 7.47 30.43
C ILE A 410 3.68 6.74 30.49
N GLU A 411 4.27 6.58 31.68
CA GLU A 411 5.52 5.85 31.88
C GLU A 411 5.43 4.39 31.39
N GLU A 412 4.35 3.69 31.74
CA GLU A 412 4.09 2.32 31.30
C GLU A 412 3.99 2.23 29.77
N LYS A 413 3.29 3.18 29.14
CA LYS A 413 3.15 3.24 27.68
C LYS A 413 4.47 3.56 26.98
N ILE A 414 5.26 4.50 27.50
CA ILE A 414 6.62 4.80 26.99
C ILE A 414 7.51 3.55 27.10
N SER A 415 7.53 2.90 28.26
CA SER A 415 8.32 1.69 28.50
C SER A 415 7.94 0.55 27.55
N SER A 416 6.64 0.30 27.38
CA SER A 416 6.12 -0.68 26.41
C SER A 416 6.53 -0.34 24.97
N THR A 417 6.42 0.93 24.57
CA THR A 417 6.74 1.39 23.22
C THR A 417 8.25 1.28 22.94
N ARG A 418 9.10 1.63 23.93
CA ARG A 418 10.56 1.44 23.84
C ARG A 418 10.94 -0.02 23.66
N LYS A 419 10.36 -0.93 24.47
CA LYS A 419 10.61 -2.37 24.32
C LYS A 419 10.24 -2.87 22.91
N LYS A 420 9.13 -2.39 22.34
CA LYS A 420 8.75 -2.73 20.95
C LYS A 420 9.73 -2.16 19.92
N LEU A 421 10.16 -0.91 20.09
CA LEU A 421 11.15 -0.27 19.23
C LEU A 421 12.50 -1.01 19.26
N ASP A 422 13.00 -1.36 20.45
CA ASP A 422 14.26 -2.09 20.61
C ASP A 422 14.16 -3.51 20.04
N HIS A 423 13.01 -4.16 20.21
CA HIS A 423 12.72 -5.42 19.54
C HIS A 423 12.75 -5.28 18.01
N MET A 424 12.11 -4.25 17.44
CA MET A 424 12.14 -4.01 15.99
C MET A 424 13.55 -3.69 15.48
N LYS A 425 14.34 -2.88 16.21
CA LYS A 425 15.74 -2.62 15.90
C LYS A 425 16.58 -3.90 15.89
N SER A 426 16.42 -4.74 16.92
CA SER A 426 17.16 -6.01 16.98
C SER A 426 16.73 -6.97 15.86
N GLN A 427 15.45 -7.01 15.49
CA GLN A 427 14.98 -7.77 14.33
C GLN A 427 15.60 -7.24 13.03
N PHE A 428 15.62 -5.92 12.85
CA PHE A 428 16.20 -5.26 11.68
C PHE A 428 17.71 -5.56 11.53
N ILE A 429 18.48 -5.47 12.62
CA ILE A 429 19.92 -5.75 12.62
C ILE A 429 20.21 -7.22 12.30
N ASN A 430 19.38 -8.15 12.81
CA ASN A 430 19.60 -9.58 12.66
C ASN A 430 18.98 -10.15 11.36
N SER A 431 18.06 -9.45 10.72
CA SER A 431 17.43 -9.90 9.48
C SER A 431 18.32 -9.59 8.28
N SER A 432 18.81 -10.64 7.63
CA SER A 432 19.38 -10.53 6.28
C SER A 432 18.32 -10.29 5.20
N GLY A 433 17.03 -10.35 5.55
CA GLY A 433 15.85 -10.07 4.72
C GLY A 433 15.31 -8.64 4.87
N MET A 434 14.14 -8.35 4.30
CA MET A 434 13.46 -7.07 4.56
C MET A 434 12.94 -7.10 6.01
N PRO A 435 12.94 -5.97 6.75
CA PRO A 435 12.24 -5.95 8.03
C PRO A 435 10.77 -6.32 7.79
N PRO A 436 10.23 -7.32 8.50
CA PRO A 436 8.83 -7.68 8.34
C PRO A 436 8.00 -6.47 8.74
N ARG A 437 7.25 -5.90 7.78
CA ARG A 437 6.18 -4.97 8.10
C ARG A 437 5.14 -5.81 8.82
N LYS A 438 5.10 -5.74 10.15
CA LYS A 438 4.03 -6.39 10.89
C LYS A 438 2.75 -5.66 10.53
N GLU A 439 1.98 -6.26 9.63
CA GLU A 439 0.58 -5.90 9.45
C GLU A 439 -0.12 -6.10 10.79
N MET A 440 -0.60 -4.99 11.36
CA MET A 440 -1.57 -4.94 12.46
C MET A 440 -2.57 -3.84 12.17
#